data_AF-A0A950B9V1-F1
#
_entry.id   AF-A0A950B9V1-F1
#
_cell.length_a   1.000
_cell.length_b   1.000
_cell.length_c   1.000
_cell.angle_alpha   90.00
_cell.angle_beta   90.00
_cell.angle_gamma   90.00
#
_symmetry.space_group_name_H-M   'P 1'
#
loop_
_entity.id
_entity.type
_entity.pdbx_description
1 polymer ?
#
loop_
_entity_poly.entity_id
_entity_poly.type
_entity_poly.pdbx_seq_one_letter_code
_entity_poly.pdbx_strand_id
1 'polypeptide(L)'
;DAILGAQQPLSPTHDEMLFIIQHQSSELWMKLMLHELGAATAAVAADRHADCFKMLARVSRIMEQLVGAWSVLATMTPTEYTAMRPYLASSSGFQSYQYRCIEFALGNKNAAMLQPHAHRPDLLARVEAAWRAPSLYDEALRLLARQGLAIPAGHLDRDWTRPYTASPEVEAAWAQVYRDPQSHWDLYQLGEKLADIEDAFRLWRFRHVTTVERVIGFKRGTGGTGGVSYLRKMLEVVLFPEIWSVRTKL
;
A
#
# COMPACT_ATOMS: atom_id res chain seq x y z
N ASP A 1 -24.11 9.75 -13.67
CA ASP A 1 -25.02 8.59 -13.68
C ASP A 1 -24.36 7.32 -13.17
N ALA A 2 -23.35 6.75 -13.83
CA ALA A 2 -22.76 5.45 -13.42
C ALA A 2 -22.24 5.39 -11.96
N ILE A 3 -21.57 6.45 -11.46
CA ILE A 3 -21.05 6.48 -10.08
C ILE A 3 -22.16 6.42 -9.03
N LEU A 4 -23.24 7.19 -9.22
CA LEU A 4 -24.36 7.28 -8.28
C LEU A 4 -25.42 6.20 -8.46
N GLY A 5 -25.27 5.36 -9.49
CA GLY A 5 -26.09 4.15 -9.69
C GLY A 5 -25.48 2.88 -9.12
N ALA A 6 -24.25 2.95 -8.60
CA ALA A 6 -23.47 1.78 -8.19
C ALA A 6 -23.69 1.33 -6.74
N GLN A 7 -24.52 2.03 -5.97
CA GLN A 7 -24.84 1.68 -4.58
C GLN A 7 -26.10 0.81 -4.56
N GLN A 8 -25.94 -0.48 -4.27
CA GLN A 8 -27.04 -1.45 -4.27
C GLN A 8 -27.03 -2.24 -2.95
N PRO A 9 -27.62 -1.70 -1.87
CA PRO A 9 -27.75 -2.43 -0.60
C PRO A 9 -28.49 -3.75 -0.78
N LEU A 10 -28.04 -4.80 -0.11
CA LEU A 10 -28.63 -6.14 -0.13
C LEU A 10 -29.51 -6.41 1.10
N SER A 11 -29.21 -5.74 2.21
CA SER A 11 -29.97 -5.79 3.45
C SER A 11 -30.96 -4.62 3.54
N PRO A 12 -31.99 -4.71 4.40
CA PRO A 12 -32.89 -3.59 4.68
C PRO A 12 -32.31 -2.59 5.69
N THR A 13 -31.04 -2.75 6.11
CA THR A 13 -30.45 -1.93 7.18
C THR A 13 -30.05 -0.55 6.68
N HIS A 14 -30.17 0.47 7.54
CA HIS A 14 -29.77 1.84 7.22
C HIS A 14 -28.26 1.95 6.92
N ASP A 15 -27.43 1.27 7.71
CA ASP A 15 -25.98 1.45 7.75
C ASP A 15 -25.22 0.77 6.61
N GLU A 16 -25.89 -0.05 5.80
CA GLU A 16 -25.24 -0.67 4.64
C GLU A 16 -24.81 0.35 3.59
N MET A 17 -25.54 1.47 3.46
CA MET A 17 -25.12 2.56 2.57
C MET A 17 -23.77 3.15 3.00
N LEU A 18 -23.56 3.37 4.31
CA LEU A 18 -22.27 3.78 4.86
C LEU A 18 -21.19 2.77 4.52
N PHE A 19 -21.46 1.47 4.72
CA PHE A 19 -20.51 0.41 4.40
C PHE A 19 -20.08 0.44 2.92
N ILE A 20 -21.03 0.57 2.00
CA ILE A 20 -20.76 0.62 0.56
C ILE A 20 -19.94 1.87 0.20
N ILE A 21 -20.38 3.06 0.63
CA ILE A 21 -19.73 4.33 0.29
C ILE A 21 -18.31 4.41 0.86
N GLN A 22 -18.08 3.86 2.06
CA GLN A 22 -16.75 3.78 2.67
C GLN A 22 -15.76 3.03 1.76
N HIS A 23 -16.17 1.88 1.20
CA HIS A 23 -15.31 1.08 0.32
C HIS A 23 -15.17 1.73 -1.05
N GLN A 24 -16.25 2.24 -1.64
CA GLN A 24 -16.22 2.87 -2.96
C GLN A 24 -15.34 4.12 -2.99
N SER A 25 -15.46 5.00 -1.98
CA SER A 25 -14.59 6.18 -1.86
C SER A 25 -13.12 5.80 -1.69
N SER A 26 -12.83 4.77 -0.88
CA SER A 26 -11.47 4.24 -0.71
C SER A 26 -10.91 3.67 -2.02
N GLU A 27 -11.71 2.92 -2.79
CA GLU A 27 -11.31 2.37 -4.09
C GLU A 27 -11.06 3.47 -5.15
N LEU A 28 -11.82 4.58 -5.11
CA LEU A 28 -11.55 5.73 -5.98
C LEU A 28 -10.22 6.41 -5.61
N TRP A 29 -9.93 6.57 -4.33
CA TRP A 29 -8.64 7.09 -3.87
C TRP A 29 -7.48 6.16 -4.22
N MET A 30 -7.64 4.83 -4.05
CA MET A 30 -6.63 3.85 -4.45
C MET A 30 -6.38 3.84 -5.97
N LYS A 31 -7.43 4.05 -6.78
CA LYS A 31 -7.28 4.22 -8.24
C LYS A 31 -6.39 5.41 -8.57
N LEU A 32 -6.61 6.55 -7.92
CA LEU A 32 -5.77 7.73 -8.10
C LEU A 32 -4.36 7.49 -7.57
N MET A 33 -4.22 6.84 -6.41
CA MET A 33 -2.92 6.50 -5.83
C MET A 33 -2.08 5.64 -6.77
N LEU A 34 -2.67 4.63 -7.43
CA LEU A 34 -1.99 3.82 -8.44
C LEU A 34 -1.53 4.64 -9.65
N HIS A 35 -2.37 5.58 -10.10
CA HIS A 35 -2.01 6.47 -11.19
C HIS A 35 -0.79 7.33 -10.83
N GLU A 36 -0.78 7.92 -9.64
CA GLU A 36 0.32 8.75 -9.14
C GLU A 36 1.60 7.93 -8.87
N LEU A 37 1.48 6.75 -8.24
CA LEU A 37 2.61 5.86 -7.98
C LEU A 37 3.26 5.37 -9.26
N GLY A 38 2.46 5.01 -10.27
CA GLY A 38 2.99 4.60 -11.58
C GLY A 38 3.78 5.71 -12.24
N ALA A 39 3.24 6.94 -12.23
CA ALA A 39 3.93 8.12 -12.77
C ALA A 39 5.20 8.49 -11.98
N ALA A 40 5.15 8.42 -10.64
CA ALA A 40 6.30 8.68 -9.79
C ALA A 40 7.43 7.65 -10.01
N THR A 41 7.08 6.37 -10.11
CA THR A 41 8.03 5.29 -10.39
C THR A 41 8.71 5.50 -11.74
N ALA A 42 7.94 5.87 -12.78
CA ALA A 42 8.50 6.22 -14.09
C ALA A 42 9.37 7.48 -14.06
N ALA A 43 9.05 8.45 -13.20
CA ALA A 43 9.88 9.64 -13.00
C ALA A 43 11.21 9.30 -12.30
N VAL A 44 11.20 8.42 -11.30
CA VAL A 44 12.42 7.88 -10.67
C VAL A 44 13.28 7.15 -11.70
N ALA A 45 12.70 6.28 -12.51
CA ALA A 45 13.42 5.53 -13.54
C ALA A 45 14.08 6.44 -14.61
N ALA A 46 13.55 7.64 -14.81
CA ALA A 46 14.01 8.63 -15.79
C ALA A 46 14.79 9.81 -15.17
N ASP A 47 15.20 9.72 -13.90
CA ASP A 47 15.95 10.76 -13.17
C ASP A 47 15.21 12.13 -13.11
N ARG A 48 13.87 12.12 -13.17
CA ARG A 48 13.03 13.33 -13.08
C ARG A 48 12.57 13.58 -11.64
N HIS A 49 13.51 14.01 -10.78
CA HIS A 49 13.30 14.15 -9.33
C HIS A 49 12.13 15.07 -8.96
N ALA A 50 12.04 16.26 -9.55
CA ALA A 50 10.99 17.23 -9.23
C ALA A 50 9.58 16.68 -9.53
N ASP A 51 9.41 15.98 -10.65
CA ASP A 51 8.15 15.35 -11.03
C ASP A 51 7.78 14.24 -10.05
N CYS A 52 8.74 13.39 -9.70
CA CYS A 52 8.58 12.34 -8.70
C CYS A 52 8.10 12.94 -7.36
N PHE A 53 8.81 13.93 -6.81
CA PHE A 53 8.47 14.51 -5.51
C PHE A 53 7.09 15.15 -5.50
N LYS A 54 6.70 15.83 -6.58
CA LYS A 54 5.35 16.40 -6.72
C LYS A 54 4.27 15.31 -6.71
N MET A 55 4.50 14.19 -7.39
CA MET A 55 3.56 13.07 -7.42
C MET A 55 3.50 12.35 -6.06
N LEU A 56 4.65 12.09 -5.42
CA LEU A 56 4.69 11.48 -4.09
C LEU A 56 4.05 12.36 -3.02
N ALA A 57 4.19 13.69 -3.11
CA ALA A 57 3.48 14.61 -2.23
C ALA A 57 1.96 14.46 -2.37
N ARG A 58 1.45 14.23 -3.58
CA ARG A 58 0.02 13.95 -3.81
C ARG A 58 -0.37 12.58 -3.26
N VAL A 59 0.47 11.56 -3.40
CA VAL A 59 0.26 10.24 -2.78
C VAL A 59 0.10 10.38 -1.25
N SER A 60 0.92 11.19 -0.58
CA SER A 60 0.77 11.46 0.85
C SER A 60 -0.58 12.08 1.20
N ARG A 61 -1.06 13.06 0.42
CA ARG A 61 -2.39 13.67 0.62
C ARG A 61 -3.53 12.67 0.39
N ILE A 62 -3.39 11.76 -0.58
CA ILE A 62 -4.36 10.67 -0.80
C ILE A 62 -4.38 9.72 0.40
N MET A 63 -3.20 9.37 0.92
CA MET A 63 -3.10 8.52 2.11
C MET A 63 -3.75 9.16 3.35
N GLU A 64 -3.64 10.47 3.53
CA GLU A 64 -4.37 11.19 4.59
C GLU A 64 -5.89 11.03 4.46
N GLN A 65 -6.44 11.10 3.24
CA GLN A 65 -7.87 10.87 3.02
C GLN A 65 -8.25 9.42 3.37
N LEU A 66 -7.46 8.44 2.93
CA LEU A 66 -7.69 7.02 3.23
C LEU A 66 -7.61 6.73 4.74
N VAL A 67 -6.67 7.36 5.45
CA VAL A 67 -6.53 7.25 6.91
C VAL A 67 -7.71 7.92 7.61
N GLY A 68 -8.06 9.15 7.20
CA GLY A 68 -9.14 9.94 7.79
C GLY A 68 -10.51 9.29 7.61
N ALA A 69 -10.73 8.60 6.49
CA ALA A 69 -11.98 7.91 6.18
C ALA A 69 -12.38 6.86 7.23
N TRP A 70 -11.43 6.27 7.97
CA TRP A 70 -11.75 5.35 9.05
C TRP A 70 -12.57 5.98 10.18
N SER A 71 -12.50 7.31 10.36
CA SER A 71 -13.30 8.03 11.36
C SER A 71 -14.79 7.97 11.08
N VAL A 72 -15.19 7.86 9.81
CA VAL A 72 -16.61 7.73 9.42
C VAL A 72 -17.09 6.31 9.68
N LEU A 73 -16.37 5.28 9.20
CA LEU A 73 -16.77 3.89 9.47
C LEU A 73 -16.77 3.55 10.96
N ALA A 74 -15.93 4.23 11.74
CA ALA A 74 -15.88 4.07 13.19
C ALA A 74 -17.19 4.48 13.90
N THR A 75 -18.13 5.18 13.25
CA THR A 75 -19.45 5.44 13.85
C THR A 75 -20.35 4.20 13.84
N MET A 76 -20.05 3.21 13.00
CA MET A 76 -20.78 1.95 12.95
C MET A 76 -20.51 1.10 14.19
N THR A 77 -21.58 0.62 14.80
CA THR A 77 -21.57 -0.21 16.01
C THR A 77 -21.58 -1.70 15.66
N PRO A 78 -21.19 -2.58 16.61
CA PRO A 78 -21.31 -4.03 16.43
C PRO A 78 -22.74 -4.51 16.13
N THR A 79 -23.76 -3.83 16.69
CA THR A 79 -25.17 -4.16 16.49
C THR A 79 -25.59 -3.92 15.05
N GLU A 80 -25.28 -2.74 14.50
CA GLU A 80 -25.60 -2.36 13.11
C GLU A 80 -24.88 -3.29 12.13
N TYR A 81 -23.57 -3.54 12.33
CA TYR A 81 -22.84 -4.45 11.46
C TYR A 81 -23.38 -5.88 11.50
N THR A 82 -23.74 -6.38 12.69
CA THR A 82 -24.30 -7.73 12.84
C THR A 82 -25.61 -7.89 12.07
N ALA A 83 -26.43 -6.83 11.97
CA ALA A 83 -27.69 -6.86 11.23
C ALA A 83 -27.49 -7.01 9.71
N MET A 84 -26.46 -6.39 9.13
CA MET A 84 -26.18 -6.49 7.69
C MET A 84 -25.25 -7.66 7.32
N ARG A 85 -24.42 -8.16 8.25
CA ARG A 85 -23.40 -9.18 7.97
C ARG A 85 -23.90 -10.43 7.21
N PRO A 86 -25.08 -11.01 7.50
CA PRO A 86 -25.57 -12.18 6.76
C PRO A 86 -25.73 -11.95 5.25
N TYR A 87 -25.91 -10.70 4.82
CA TYR A 87 -26.12 -10.32 3.43
C TYR A 87 -24.81 -10.08 2.65
N LEU A 88 -23.67 -9.95 3.35
CA LEU A 88 -22.36 -9.64 2.74
C LEU A 88 -21.67 -10.86 2.08
N ALA A 89 -22.28 -12.05 2.17
CA ALA A 89 -21.79 -13.31 1.60
C ALA A 89 -20.28 -13.55 1.89
N SER A 90 -19.51 -13.97 0.88
CA SER A 90 -18.07 -14.24 0.97
C SER A 90 -17.19 -13.06 0.55
N SER A 91 -17.72 -11.82 0.60
CA SER A 91 -16.95 -10.63 0.22
C SER A 91 -15.79 -10.38 1.19
N SER A 92 -14.61 -10.03 0.65
CA SER A 92 -13.42 -9.79 1.46
C SER A 92 -12.49 -8.75 0.85
N GLY A 93 -11.81 -7.96 1.70
CA GLY A 93 -10.77 -7.02 1.27
C GLY A 93 -9.61 -7.65 0.51
N PHE A 94 -9.39 -8.97 0.63
CA PHE A 94 -8.42 -9.69 -0.21
C PHE A 94 -8.73 -9.64 -1.71
N GLN A 95 -10.00 -9.38 -2.07
CA GLN A 95 -10.45 -9.30 -3.45
C GLN A 95 -10.21 -7.91 -4.06
N SER A 96 -9.77 -6.91 -3.28
CA SER A 96 -9.38 -5.60 -3.80
C SER A 96 -8.09 -5.72 -4.62
N TYR A 97 -8.26 -5.76 -5.95
CA TYR A 97 -7.14 -5.82 -6.87
C TYR A 97 -6.30 -4.53 -6.82
N GLN A 98 -6.93 -3.37 -6.59
CA GLN A 98 -6.21 -2.09 -6.51
C GLN A 98 -5.32 -2.02 -5.28
N TYR A 99 -5.85 -2.39 -4.11
CA TYR A 99 -5.04 -2.51 -2.90
C TYR A 99 -3.85 -3.45 -3.11
N ARG A 100 -4.08 -4.61 -3.76
CA ARG A 100 -3.02 -5.57 -4.04
C ARG A 100 -1.95 -5.00 -4.99
N CYS A 101 -2.36 -4.28 -6.04
CA CYS A 101 -1.42 -3.59 -6.92
C CYS A 101 -0.60 -2.52 -6.18
N ILE A 102 -1.18 -1.79 -5.22
CA ILE A 102 -0.45 -0.81 -4.41
C ILE A 102 0.60 -1.51 -3.55
N GLU A 103 0.23 -2.57 -2.83
CA GLU A 103 1.17 -3.40 -2.05
C GLU A 103 2.35 -3.87 -2.92
N PHE A 104 2.08 -4.33 -4.14
CA PHE A 104 3.13 -4.77 -5.06
C PHE A 104 3.97 -3.62 -5.62
N ALA A 105 3.36 -2.46 -5.92
CA ALA A 105 4.08 -1.27 -6.36
C ALA A 105 5.01 -0.72 -5.27
N LEU A 106 4.69 -0.94 -4.00
CA LEU A 106 5.53 -0.55 -2.85
C LEU A 106 6.51 -1.65 -2.40
N GLY A 107 6.54 -2.81 -3.06
CA GLY A 107 7.54 -3.86 -2.81
C GLY A 107 7.09 -5.05 -1.96
N ASN A 108 5.86 -5.05 -1.43
CA ASN A 108 5.30 -6.17 -0.66
C ASN A 108 4.78 -7.31 -1.58
N LYS A 109 5.70 -7.91 -2.33
CA LYS A 109 5.43 -8.94 -3.35
C LYS A 109 5.06 -10.28 -2.73
N ASN A 110 3.93 -10.88 -3.16
CA ASN A 110 3.50 -12.20 -2.69
C ASN A 110 2.64 -12.91 -3.74
N ALA A 111 3.17 -13.96 -4.37
CA ALA A 111 2.49 -14.73 -5.41
C ALA A 111 1.16 -15.35 -4.96
N ALA A 112 1.02 -15.71 -3.67
CA ALA A 112 -0.21 -16.28 -3.15
C ALA A 112 -1.41 -15.32 -3.28
N MET A 113 -1.13 -14.01 -3.39
CA MET A 113 -2.16 -12.98 -3.52
C MET A 113 -2.65 -12.79 -4.97
N LEU A 114 -2.19 -13.61 -5.92
CA LEU A 114 -2.80 -13.72 -7.24
C LEU A 114 -4.10 -14.54 -7.19
N GLN A 115 -4.13 -15.57 -6.35
CA GLN A 115 -5.24 -16.55 -6.27
C GLN A 115 -6.62 -15.93 -6.00
N PRO A 116 -6.78 -14.90 -5.12
CA PRO A 116 -8.08 -14.26 -4.91
C PRO A 116 -8.70 -13.67 -6.18
N HIS A 117 -7.89 -13.39 -7.21
CA HIS A 117 -8.33 -12.76 -8.46
C HIS A 117 -8.51 -13.76 -9.61
N ALA A 118 -8.24 -15.05 -9.41
CA ALA A 118 -8.28 -16.08 -10.46
C ALA A 118 -9.64 -16.19 -11.18
N HIS A 119 -10.73 -15.88 -10.49
CA HIS A 119 -12.09 -15.87 -11.04
C HIS A 119 -12.37 -14.70 -12.01
N ARG A 120 -11.46 -13.71 -12.11
CA ARG A 120 -11.57 -12.53 -12.98
C ARG A 120 -10.28 -12.34 -13.77
N PRO A 121 -10.13 -12.97 -14.95
CA PRO A 121 -8.91 -12.93 -15.74
C PRO A 121 -8.42 -11.52 -16.07
N ASP A 122 -9.36 -10.59 -16.30
CA ASP A 122 -9.07 -9.17 -16.58
C ASP A 122 -8.41 -8.45 -15.39
N LEU A 123 -8.83 -8.78 -14.16
CA LEU A 123 -8.24 -8.24 -12.94
C LEU A 123 -6.95 -8.96 -12.57
N LEU A 124 -6.91 -10.29 -12.71
CA LEU A 124 -5.72 -11.10 -12.47
C LEU A 124 -4.55 -10.59 -13.33
N ALA A 125 -4.77 -10.33 -14.61
CA ALA A 125 -3.73 -9.82 -15.50
C ALA A 125 -3.12 -8.49 -15.00
N ARG A 126 -3.95 -7.60 -14.43
CA ARG A 126 -3.47 -6.33 -13.85
C ARG A 126 -2.64 -6.56 -12.59
N VAL A 127 -3.08 -7.47 -11.72
CA VAL A 127 -2.36 -7.80 -10.48
C VAL A 127 -1.05 -8.52 -10.80
N GLU A 128 -1.04 -9.42 -11.78
CA GLU A 128 0.15 -10.12 -12.23
C GLU A 128 1.17 -9.16 -12.86
N ALA A 129 0.71 -8.20 -13.67
CA ALA A 129 1.58 -7.15 -14.22
C ALA A 129 2.25 -6.34 -13.09
N ALA A 130 1.49 -5.91 -12.08
CA ALA A 130 2.04 -5.21 -10.92
C ALA A 130 2.99 -6.11 -10.09
N TRP A 131 2.72 -7.40 -9.99
CA TRP A 131 3.56 -8.37 -9.29
C TRP A 131 4.92 -8.56 -9.97
N ARG A 132 4.96 -8.62 -11.30
CA ARG A 132 6.17 -8.82 -12.12
C ARG A 132 7.00 -7.55 -12.35
N ALA A 133 6.40 -6.37 -12.21
CA ALA A 133 7.10 -5.10 -12.39
C ALA A 133 8.02 -4.79 -11.18
N PRO A 134 9.15 -4.08 -11.38
CA PRO A 134 9.92 -3.52 -10.27
C PRO A 134 9.04 -2.59 -9.43
N SER A 135 9.30 -2.55 -8.13
CA SER A 135 8.63 -1.64 -7.20
C SER A 135 9.23 -0.24 -7.24
N LEU A 136 8.57 0.73 -6.61
CA LEU A 136 9.12 2.07 -6.37
C LEU A 136 10.48 1.99 -5.64
N TYR A 137 10.64 1.04 -4.71
CA TYR A 137 11.91 0.87 -4.00
C TYR A 137 12.99 0.30 -4.90
N ASP A 138 12.68 -0.68 -5.74
CA ASP A 138 13.63 -1.23 -6.72
C ASP A 138 14.14 -0.13 -7.67
N GLU A 139 13.24 0.74 -8.15
CA GLU A 139 13.63 1.89 -8.99
C GLU A 139 14.42 2.96 -8.21
N ALA A 140 14.12 3.15 -6.92
CA ALA A 140 14.93 4.02 -6.06
C ALA A 140 16.37 3.48 -5.94
N LEU A 141 16.55 2.16 -5.75
CA LEU A 141 17.89 1.56 -5.68
C LEU A 141 18.65 1.69 -7.01
N ARG A 142 17.94 1.54 -8.13
CA ARG A 142 18.52 1.82 -9.47
C ARG A 142 18.93 3.27 -9.62
N LEU A 143 18.13 4.21 -9.11
CA LEU A 143 18.50 5.63 -9.07
C LEU A 143 19.75 5.87 -8.23
N LEU A 144 19.84 5.29 -7.02
CA LEU A 144 21.04 5.40 -6.17
C LEU A 144 22.31 4.96 -6.93
N ALA A 145 22.23 3.83 -7.63
CA ALA A 145 23.34 3.34 -8.45
C ALA A 145 23.69 4.27 -9.63
N ARG A 146 22.70 4.81 -10.34
CA ARG A 146 22.93 5.79 -11.42
C ARG A 146 23.56 7.09 -10.90
N GLN A 147 23.29 7.46 -9.65
CA GLN A 147 23.89 8.60 -8.95
C GLN A 147 25.25 8.26 -8.30
N GLY A 148 25.83 7.10 -8.61
CA GLY A 148 27.19 6.74 -8.23
C GLY A 148 27.34 6.08 -6.84
N LEU A 149 26.25 5.74 -6.17
CA LEU A 149 26.31 4.99 -4.91
C LEU A 149 26.47 3.49 -5.15
N ALA A 150 27.21 2.83 -4.27
CA ALA A 150 27.49 1.40 -4.39
C ALA A 150 26.26 0.56 -3.98
N ILE A 151 25.53 0.04 -4.97
CA ILE A 151 24.42 -0.88 -4.77
C ILE A 151 24.80 -2.26 -5.34
N PRO A 152 24.57 -3.37 -4.62
CA PRO A 152 24.84 -4.71 -5.14
C PRO A 152 24.08 -5.00 -6.44
N ALA A 153 24.72 -5.62 -7.42
CA ALA A 153 24.09 -5.96 -8.71
C ALA A 153 22.82 -6.83 -8.53
N GLY A 154 22.82 -7.72 -7.53
CA GLY A 154 21.67 -8.55 -7.17
C GLY A 154 20.46 -7.80 -6.61
N HIS A 155 20.59 -6.48 -6.35
CA HIS A 155 19.49 -5.60 -5.96
C HIS A 155 19.06 -4.66 -7.11
N LEU A 156 19.86 -4.55 -8.16
CA LEU A 156 19.59 -3.75 -9.36
C LEU A 156 18.86 -4.54 -10.45
N ASP A 157 19.12 -5.84 -10.52
CA ASP A 157 18.46 -6.77 -11.43
C ASP A 157 18.18 -8.10 -10.73
N ARG A 158 17.00 -8.21 -10.13
CA ARG A 158 16.55 -9.40 -9.38
C ARG A 158 15.26 -9.95 -9.97
N ASP A 159 14.85 -11.12 -9.46
CA ASP A 159 13.49 -11.59 -9.65
C ASP A 159 12.51 -10.69 -8.86
N TRP A 160 11.88 -9.74 -9.56
CA TRP A 160 10.91 -8.78 -8.99
C TRP A 160 9.72 -9.44 -8.33
N THR A 161 9.45 -10.70 -8.66
CA THR A 161 8.32 -11.45 -8.12
C THR A 161 8.54 -11.91 -6.68
N ARG A 162 9.78 -11.88 -6.20
CA ARG A 162 10.16 -12.21 -4.83
C ARG A 162 10.00 -11.02 -3.89
N PRO A 163 9.67 -11.26 -2.61
CA PRO A 163 9.79 -10.25 -1.57
C PRO A 163 11.21 -9.66 -1.56
N TYR A 164 11.30 -8.35 -1.32
CA TYR A 164 12.58 -7.68 -1.16
C TYR A 164 13.29 -8.14 0.12
N THR A 165 14.62 -8.30 0.05
CA THR A 165 15.46 -8.69 1.19
C THR A 165 16.48 -7.59 1.49
N ALA A 166 16.50 -7.15 2.74
CA ALA A 166 17.39 -6.08 3.19
C ALA A 166 18.89 -6.42 2.99
N SER A 167 19.69 -5.41 2.67
CA SER A 167 21.14 -5.54 2.46
C SER A 167 21.92 -4.51 3.28
N PRO A 168 22.97 -4.94 4.02
CA PRO A 168 23.89 -4.02 4.69
C PRO A 168 24.56 -3.01 3.76
N GLU A 169 24.82 -3.39 2.52
CA GLU A 169 25.41 -2.53 1.48
C GLU A 169 24.42 -1.45 1.01
N VAL A 170 23.15 -1.81 0.81
CA VAL A 170 22.08 -0.83 0.51
C VAL A 170 21.91 0.14 1.68
N GLU A 171 21.94 -0.36 2.91
CA GLU A 171 21.88 0.49 4.11
C GLU A 171 23.09 1.44 4.20
N ALA A 172 24.28 0.98 3.84
CA ALA A 172 25.47 1.83 3.79
C ALA A 172 25.35 2.94 2.73
N ALA A 173 24.75 2.64 1.57
CA ALA A 173 24.46 3.64 0.53
C ALA A 173 23.49 4.72 1.05
N TRP A 174 22.41 4.32 1.74
CA TRP A 174 21.53 5.28 2.40
C TRP A 174 22.26 6.06 3.50
N ALA A 175 23.11 5.43 4.30
CA ALA A 175 23.88 6.12 5.33
C ALA A 175 24.77 7.23 4.75
N GLN A 176 25.37 6.98 3.57
CA GLN A 176 26.14 8.00 2.85
C GLN A 176 25.26 9.21 2.46
N VAL A 177 24.07 8.96 1.91
CA VAL A 177 23.10 10.02 1.57
C VAL A 177 22.73 10.87 2.79
N TYR A 178 22.43 10.23 3.92
CA TYR A 178 22.01 10.92 5.15
C TYR A 178 23.16 11.64 5.88
N ARG A 179 24.41 11.21 5.71
CA ARG A 179 25.60 11.87 6.30
C ARG A 179 26.02 13.14 5.57
N ASP A 180 25.71 13.23 4.27
CA ASP A 180 25.94 14.44 3.48
C ASP A 180 24.70 14.82 2.64
N PRO A 181 23.62 15.32 3.29
CA PRO A 181 22.39 15.69 2.58
C PRO A 181 22.59 16.81 1.56
N GLN A 182 23.59 17.69 1.74
CA GLN A 182 23.81 18.80 0.83
C GLN A 182 24.31 18.31 -0.53
N SER A 183 25.21 17.32 -0.54
CA SER A 183 25.70 16.70 -1.77
C SER A 183 24.72 15.70 -2.38
N HIS A 184 23.75 15.20 -1.59
CA HIS A 184 22.80 14.15 -2.00
C HIS A 184 21.32 14.56 -1.84
N TRP A 185 21.00 15.85 -2.01
CA TRP A 185 19.69 16.40 -1.60
C TRP A 185 18.49 15.67 -2.21
N ASP A 186 18.51 15.37 -3.51
CA ASP A 186 17.41 14.67 -4.17
C ASP A 186 17.23 13.24 -3.63
N LEU A 187 18.32 12.53 -3.35
CA LEU A 187 18.26 11.19 -2.77
C LEU A 187 17.79 11.25 -1.31
N TYR A 188 18.26 12.23 -0.55
CA TYR A 188 17.82 12.48 0.82
C TYR A 188 16.31 12.75 0.87
N GLN A 189 15.81 13.62 -0.02
CA GLN A 189 14.39 13.91 -0.13
C GLN A 189 13.59 12.67 -0.57
N LEU A 190 14.11 11.86 -1.48
CA LEU A 190 13.48 10.60 -1.86
C LEU A 190 13.39 9.63 -0.68
N GLY A 191 14.47 9.47 0.09
CA GLY A 191 14.50 8.63 1.29
C GLY A 191 13.44 9.02 2.31
N GLU A 192 13.29 10.32 2.58
CA GLU A 192 12.24 10.83 3.47
C GLU A 192 10.84 10.65 2.87
N LYS A 193 10.66 10.79 1.55
CA LYS A 193 9.37 10.51 0.90
C LYS A 193 8.98 9.03 0.98
N LEU A 194 9.94 8.11 0.89
CA LEU A 194 9.70 6.68 1.11
C LEU A 194 9.28 6.43 2.55
N ALA A 195 9.94 7.06 3.53
CA ALA A 195 9.57 6.98 4.94
C ALA A 195 8.15 7.52 5.19
N ASP A 196 7.81 8.70 4.66
CA ASP A 196 6.47 9.31 4.73
C ASP A 196 5.37 8.37 4.22
N ILE A 197 5.62 7.74 3.07
CA ILE A 197 4.64 6.83 2.44
C ILE A 197 4.44 5.59 3.30
N GLU A 198 5.51 4.96 3.77
CA GLU A 198 5.40 3.77 4.61
C GLU A 198 4.75 4.08 5.97
N ASP A 199 5.09 5.20 6.60
CA ASP A 199 4.45 5.62 7.85
C ASP A 199 2.94 5.81 7.67
N ALA A 200 2.52 6.54 6.63
CA ALA A 200 1.11 6.72 6.32
C ALA A 200 0.41 5.38 6.03
N PHE A 201 1.09 4.43 5.39
CA PHE A 201 0.56 3.09 5.10
C PHE A 201 0.42 2.25 6.38
N ARG A 202 1.39 2.33 7.29
CA ARG A 202 1.31 1.70 8.63
C ARG A 202 0.16 2.28 9.44
N LEU A 203 -0.03 3.60 9.42
CA LEU A 203 -1.14 4.26 10.09
C LEU A 203 -2.49 3.82 9.52
N TRP A 204 -2.60 3.70 8.19
CA TRP A 204 -3.81 3.18 7.55
C TRP A 204 -4.11 1.73 7.99
N ARG A 205 -3.09 0.85 7.99
CA ARG A 205 -3.26 -0.54 8.45
C ARG A 205 -3.65 -0.62 9.92
N PHE A 206 -3.08 0.24 10.77
CA PHE A 206 -3.41 0.33 12.19
C PHE A 206 -4.87 0.76 12.39
N ARG A 207 -5.29 1.86 11.75
CA ARG A 207 -6.68 2.33 11.82
C ARG A 207 -7.65 1.28 11.29
N HIS A 208 -7.29 0.58 10.21
CA HIS A 208 -8.09 -0.51 9.68
C HIS A 208 -8.31 -1.62 10.72
N VAL A 209 -7.23 -2.17 11.31
CA VAL A 209 -7.38 -3.26 12.28
C VAL A 209 -8.14 -2.84 13.54
N THR A 210 -7.91 -1.62 14.04
CA THR A 210 -8.65 -1.08 15.19
C THR A 210 -10.13 -0.90 14.88
N THR A 211 -10.48 -0.42 13.69
CA THR A 211 -11.87 -0.29 13.25
C THR A 211 -12.54 -1.65 13.06
N VAL A 212 -11.83 -2.65 12.52
CA VAL A 212 -12.36 -4.02 12.43
C VAL A 212 -12.59 -4.60 13.83
N GLU A 213 -11.63 -4.46 14.74
CA GLU A 213 -11.72 -4.98 16.11
C GLU A 213 -12.90 -4.38 16.88
N ARG A 214 -13.16 -3.07 16.76
CA ARG A 214 -14.33 -2.45 17.42
C ARG A 214 -15.67 -2.88 16.83
N VAL A 215 -15.74 -3.28 15.56
CA VAL A 215 -16.99 -3.65 14.88
C VAL A 215 -17.30 -5.15 15.04
N ILE A 216 -16.30 -6.02 14.84
CA ILE A 216 -16.51 -7.49 14.84
C ILE A 216 -15.78 -8.22 15.98
N GLY A 217 -14.98 -7.54 16.79
CA GLY A 217 -14.12 -8.18 17.79
C GLY A 217 -13.11 -9.11 17.13
N PHE A 218 -12.92 -10.29 17.73
CA PHE A 218 -12.00 -11.34 17.24
C PHE A 218 -12.69 -12.39 16.36
N LYS A 219 -13.88 -12.11 15.82
CA LYS A 219 -14.57 -13.03 14.91
C LYS A 219 -13.72 -13.27 13.66
N ARG A 220 -13.78 -14.49 13.11
CA ARG A 220 -13.14 -14.80 11.81
C ARG A 220 -13.68 -13.89 10.71
N GLY A 221 -12.80 -13.50 9.81
CA GLY A 221 -13.16 -12.65 8.67
C GLY A 221 -14.02 -13.42 7.66
N THR A 222 -14.85 -12.70 6.90
CA THR A 222 -15.69 -13.26 5.83
C THR A 222 -14.86 -13.91 4.70
N GLY A 223 -13.60 -13.48 4.53
CA GLY A 223 -12.62 -14.08 3.62
C GLY A 223 -11.87 -15.31 4.16
N GLY A 224 -12.31 -15.90 5.27
CA GLY A 224 -11.73 -17.14 5.82
C GLY A 224 -10.48 -16.98 6.70
N THR A 225 -9.91 -15.78 6.78
CA THR A 225 -8.73 -15.50 7.63
C THR A 225 -9.07 -15.43 9.12
N GLY A 226 -8.03 -15.39 9.96
CA GLY A 226 -8.14 -15.19 11.41
C GLY A 226 -8.66 -13.80 11.83
N GLY A 227 -9.16 -12.98 10.89
CA GLY A 227 -9.69 -11.65 11.17
C GLY A 227 -8.61 -10.70 11.68
N VAL A 228 -8.83 -10.14 12.88
CA VAL A 228 -7.89 -9.21 13.56
C VAL A 228 -6.48 -9.79 13.67
N SER A 229 -6.33 -11.09 13.94
CA SER A 229 -4.99 -11.71 14.07
C SER A 229 -4.17 -11.67 12.77
N TYR A 230 -4.82 -11.80 11.60
CA TYR A 230 -4.15 -11.62 10.31
C TYR A 230 -3.78 -10.15 10.10
N LEU A 231 -4.70 -9.23 10.39
CA LEU A 231 -4.46 -7.80 10.20
C LEU A 231 -3.35 -7.27 11.11
N ARG A 232 -3.23 -7.77 12.34
CA ARG A 232 -2.12 -7.44 13.26
C ARG A 232 -0.77 -7.84 12.68
N LYS A 233 -0.65 -9.01 12.04
CA LYS A 233 0.58 -9.41 11.34
C LYS A 233 0.96 -8.46 10.20
N MET A 234 -0.02 -7.81 9.55
CA MET A 234 0.27 -6.83 8.50
C MET A 234 0.89 -5.54 9.04
N LEU A 235 0.84 -5.30 10.36
CA LEU A 235 1.56 -4.19 11.00
C LEU A 235 3.07 -4.46 11.12
N GLU A 236 3.48 -5.73 11.07
CA GLU A 236 4.89 -6.13 11.13
C GLU A 236 5.60 -6.03 9.77
N VAL A 237 4.84 -5.82 8.69
CA VAL A 237 5.39 -5.68 7.34
C VAL A 237 6.16 -4.36 7.23
N VAL A 238 7.40 -4.47 6.79
CA VAL A 238 8.28 -3.35 6.46
C VAL A 238 8.47 -3.28 4.95
N LEU A 239 8.23 -2.12 4.34
CA LEU A 239 8.32 -1.91 2.89
C LEU A 239 9.73 -1.50 2.47
N PHE A 240 10.34 -0.58 3.20
CA PHE A 240 11.65 -0.01 2.88
C PHE A 240 12.62 -0.23 4.07
N PRO A 241 13.12 -1.46 4.29
CA PRO A 241 13.76 -1.82 5.55
C PRO A 241 15.01 -1.00 5.86
N GLU A 242 15.85 -0.72 4.87
CA GLU A 242 17.08 0.06 5.05
C GLU A 242 16.81 1.54 5.31
N ILE A 243 15.68 2.06 4.82
CA ILE A 243 15.23 3.40 5.21
C ILE A 243 15.03 3.41 6.71
N TRP A 244 14.37 2.42 7.33
CA TRP A 244 14.20 2.40 8.80
C TRP A 244 15.48 2.08 9.56
N SER A 245 16.24 1.08 9.14
CA SER A 245 17.39 0.59 9.91
C SER A 245 18.57 1.57 9.91
N VAL A 246 18.75 2.35 8.83
CA VAL A 246 19.87 3.31 8.74
C VAL A 246 19.86 4.34 9.87
N ARG A 247 18.70 4.66 10.45
CA ARG A 247 18.55 5.62 11.56
C ARG A 247 19.34 5.21 12.80
N THR A 248 19.65 3.92 12.95
CA THR A 248 20.49 3.39 14.05
C THR A 248 21.99 3.53 13.81
N LYS A 249 22.40 3.85 12.58
CA LYS A 249 23.80 3.94 12.13
C LYS A 249 24.25 5.37 11.77
N LEU A 250 23.35 6.35 11.93
CA LEU A 250 23.64 7.77 11.76
C LEU A 250 24.36 8.34 12.99
#